data_AF-A0A5C5YEM2-F1
#
_entry.id   AF-A0A5C5YEM2-F1
#
_cell.length_a   1.000
_cell.length_b   1.000
_cell.length_c   1.000
_cell.angle_alpha   90.00
_cell.angle_beta   90.00
_cell.angle_gamma   90.00
#
_symmetry.space_group_name_H-M   'P 1'
#
loop_
_entity.id
_entity.type
_entity.pdbx_description
1 polymer ?
#
loop_
_entity_poly.entity_id
_entity_poly.type
_entity_poly.pdbx_seq_one_letter_code
_entity_poly.pdbx_strand_id
1 'polypeptide(L)'
;MKTTKIGFRAVCKTRQPIGHLARRSLMSVTLAVVMASPLSAETWTNLEGTSSIEARMIGRWGDNVVLETSGGRRVTVKMEDLRSDSRIQADDLAAELDQNRDASVQQLQQQAAIDAAPAPDPLPEPEPAPAYQPPPRNVSAEEAFNHMVAQLQAGHIRVLFESLPPLYRKDLEKIIAQAAGKLDPSAFDAVTSTIHQVGDTIVTRQNWLFSHPRFESVSAETTAQLREMTLAAANMMRSGFDPQTLKLEDLKTQPFGKWLADYDTAMAAYLHPLMDDSASSGVPEMTFDEGKDGKVTVTQVISEKQKVQFDLEKVDGFWLPSSLAKDWDKQVEQWQAKLDETDDGSVGGGGVAAMVSGVAGPFLQPLRDAGTAKEFHVAMESLIAGAETLGKMIPKDLGIDLGGRQNNGYGYGEEDYGYGEEEEMYGDEYGDEYGR
;
A
#
# COMPACT_ATOMS: atom_id res chain seq x y z
N MET A 1 -43.85 -27.46 -1.55
CA MET A 1 -43.63 -26.01 -1.29
C MET A 1 -43.22 -25.36 -2.59
N LYS A 2 -43.88 -24.26 -2.98
CA LYS A 2 -43.70 -23.60 -4.27
C LYS A 2 -42.37 -22.85 -4.29
N THR A 3 -41.52 -23.16 -5.24
CA THR A 3 -40.30 -22.42 -5.59
C THR A 3 -40.71 -21.10 -6.24
N THR A 4 -40.61 -20.01 -5.49
CA THR A 4 -40.83 -18.66 -6.03
C THR A 4 -39.49 -18.15 -6.57
N LYS A 5 -39.26 -18.27 -7.88
CA LYS A 5 -38.23 -17.50 -8.58
C LYS A 5 -38.70 -16.05 -8.70
N ILE A 6 -38.09 -15.15 -7.93
CA ILE A 6 -38.28 -13.71 -8.08
C ILE A 6 -37.20 -13.21 -9.03
N GLY A 7 -37.60 -12.77 -10.22
CA GLY A 7 -36.72 -12.14 -11.20
C GLY A 7 -36.39 -10.71 -10.78
N PHE A 8 -35.10 -10.40 -10.68
CA PHE A 8 -34.61 -9.03 -10.53
C PHE A 8 -34.98 -8.21 -11.78
N ARG A 9 -35.94 -7.30 -11.64
CA ARG A 9 -36.13 -6.19 -12.57
C ARG A 9 -35.18 -5.07 -12.14
N ALA A 10 -34.16 -4.81 -12.95
CA ALA A 10 -33.37 -3.60 -12.86
C ALA A 10 -34.29 -2.38 -13.00
N VAL A 11 -34.48 -1.65 -11.91
CA VAL A 11 -35.11 -0.32 -11.93
C VAL A 11 -34.05 0.65 -12.41
N CYS A 12 -34.06 0.95 -13.72
CA CYS A 12 -33.37 2.11 -14.27
C CYS A 12 -33.87 3.37 -13.56
N LYS A 13 -33.07 3.89 -12.63
CA LYS A 13 -33.28 5.19 -12.02
C LYS A 13 -32.68 6.23 -12.96
N THR A 14 -33.55 6.83 -13.78
CA THR A 14 -33.30 8.04 -14.55
C THR A 14 -32.88 9.17 -13.60
N ARG A 15 -31.58 9.49 -13.57
CA ARG A 15 -31.09 10.77 -13.02
C ARG A 15 -31.07 11.80 -14.14
N GLN A 16 -31.92 12.81 -13.99
CA GLN A 16 -31.93 14.03 -14.79
C GLN A 16 -30.64 14.86 -14.60
N PRO A 17 -30.30 15.72 -15.57
CA PRO A 17 -29.03 16.44 -15.61
C PRO A 17 -29.08 17.65 -14.69
N ILE A 18 -28.23 17.67 -13.66
CA ILE A 18 -27.91 18.90 -12.94
C ILE A 18 -26.69 19.49 -13.63
N GLY A 19 -26.94 20.52 -14.45
CA GLY A 19 -25.90 21.40 -14.93
C GLY A 19 -25.40 22.28 -13.80
N HIS A 20 -24.10 22.21 -13.52
CA HIS A 20 -23.37 23.31 -12.89
C HIS A 20 -21.93 23.37 -13.43
N LEU A 21 -21.70 24.45 -14.18
CA LEU A 21 -20.52 25.31 -14.11
C LEU A 21 -19.14 24.66 -14.27
N ALA A 22 -18.73 24.59 -15.54
CA ALA A 22 -17.47 25.16 -16.02
C ALA A 22 -16.39 25.46 -14.97
N ARG A 23 -15.55 24.46 -14.67
CA ARG A 23 -14.13 24.70 -14.37
C ARG A 23 -13.32 24.18 -15.55
N ARG A 24 -13.08 25.10 -16.49
CA ARG A 24 -12.03 24.97 -17.51
C ARG A 24 -10.69 25.05 -16.79
N SER A 25 -10.07 23.90 -16.52
CA SER A 25 -8.62 23.83 -16.37
C SER A 25 -8.08 23.21 -17.65
N LEU A 26 -7.61 24.07 -18.56
CA LEU A 26 -6.72 23.66 -19.65
C LEU A 26 -5.44 23.11 -18.99
N MET A 27 -5.31 21.79 -18.86
CA MET A 27 -3.98 21.18 -18.88
C MET A 27 -3.60 21.01 -20.35
N SER A 28 -2.98 22.05 -20.90
CA SER A 28 -2.22 21.93 -22.13
C SER A 28 -1.04 21.00 -21.86
N VAL A 29 -1.20 19.70 -22.14
CA VAL A 29 -0.06 18.79 -22.34
C VAL A 29 0.67 19.31 -23.56
N THR A 30 1.68 20.14 -23.34
CA THR A 30 2.62 20.55 -24.36
C THR A 30 3.54 19.36 -24.55
N LEU A 31 3.11 18.41 -25.37
CA LEU A 31 4.01 17.40 -25.93
C LEU A 31 5.06 18.19 -26.73
N ALA A 32 6.20 18.45 -26.11
CA ALA A 32 7.38 18.91 -26.81
C ALA A 32 7.78 17.76 -27.75
N VAL A 33 7.19 17.75 -28.95
CA VAL A 33 7.79 17.10 -30.10
C VAL A 33 9.17 17.74 -30.19
N VAL A 34 10.20 16.99 -29.79
CA VAL A 34 11.57 17.26 -30.20
C VAL A 34 11.52 17.10 -31.72
N MET A 35 11.22 18.21 -32.39
CA MET A 35 11.41 18.36 -33.82
C MET A 35 12.90 18.10 -34.00
N ALA A 36 13.23 16.88 -34.44
CA ALA A 36 14.56 16.58 -34.92
C ALA A 36 14.76 17.48 -36.14
N SER A 37 15.32 18.67 -35.90
CA SER A 37 15.85 19.51 -36.97
C SER A 37 16.70 18.60 -37.86
N PRO A 38 16.56 18.67 -39.19
CA PRO A 38 17.43 17.91 -40.07
C PRO A 38 18.88 18.19 -39.65
N LEU A 39 19.61 17.12 -39.32
CA LEU A 39 21.02 17.17 -38.92
C LEU A 39 21.83 17.79 -40.05
N SER A 40 21.99 19.11 -40.03
CA SER A 40 22.84 19.82 -40.96
C SER A 40 24.28 19.51 -40.59
N ALA A 41 24.94 18.66 -41.39
CA ALA A 41 26.38 18.51 -41.31
C ALA A 41 27.03 19.82 -41.78
N GLU A 42 27.94 20.37 -40.99
CA GLU A 42 28.70 21.56 -41.37
C GLU A 42 29.91 21.19 -42.22
N THR A 43 30.34 22.08 -43.13
CA THR A 43 31.55 21.87 -43.93
C THR A 43 32.76 22.53 -43.27
N TRP A 44 33.78 21.74 -42.96
CA TRP A 44 35.01 22.18 -42.30
C TRP A 44 36.17 22.13 -43.28
N THR A 45 36.81 23.27 -43.54
CA THR A 45 37.87 23.40 -44.54
C THR A 45 39.22 23.68 -43.86
N ASN A 46 40.27 22.97 -44.30
CA ASN A 46 41.62 23.20 -43.79
C ASN A 46 42.19 24.56 -44.22
N LEU A 47 43.28 25.00 -43.58
CA LEU A 47 43.91 26.30 -43.79
C LEU A 47 44.29 26.56 -45.26
N GLU A 48 44.74 25.53 -45.97
CA GLU A 48 45.16 25.59 -47.37
C GLU A 48 43.97 25.59 -48.36
N GLY A 49 42.77 25.23 -47.92
CA GLY A 49 41.60 25.04 -48.79
C GLY A 49 41.65 23.79 -49.67
N THR A 50 42.60 22.88 -49.40
CA THR A 50 42.84 21.66 -50.20
C THR A 50 41.95 20.49 -49.78
N SER A 51 41.42 20.50 -48.55
CA SER A 51 40.53 19.45 -48.05
C SER A 51 39.35 20.05 -47.28
N SER A 52 38.19 19.39 -47.40
CA SER A 52 36.98 19.73 -46.65
C SER A 52 36.29 18.46 -46.19
N ILE A 53 35.69 18.51 -45.00
CA ILE A 53 34.92 17.41 -44.42
C ILE A 53 33.54 17.89 -44.02
N GLU A 54 32.54 17.04 -44.22
CA GLU A 54 31.20 17.26 -43.66
C GLU A 54 31.10 16.56 -42.31
N ALA A 55 30.94 17.33 -41.25
CA ALA A 55 30.89 16.84 -39.89
C ALA A 55 30.10 17.80 -39.00
N ARG A 56 29.55 17.26 -37.92
CA ARG A 56 28.89 18.03 -36.87
C ARG A 56 29.89 18.41 -35.79
N MET A 57 29.93 19.67 -35.37
CA MET A 57 30.68 20.02 -34.15
C MET A 57 30.00 19.43 -32.91
N ILE A 58 30.75 18.63 -32.14
CA ILE A 58 30.26 18.07 -30.86
C ILE A 58 30.89 18.74 -29.63
N GLY A 59 31.92 19.55 -29.83
CA GLY A 59 32.51 20.36 -28.76
C GLY A 59 33.87 20.94 -29.13
N ARG A 60 34.41 21.72 -28.19
CA ARG A 60 35.75 22.33 -28.28
C ARG A 60 36.56 22.00 -27.02
N TRP A 61 37.82 21.62 -27.21
CA TRP A 61 38.77 21.39 -26.11
C TRP A 61 40.07 22.17 -26.35
N GLY A 62 40.20 23.31 -25.67
CA GLY A 62 41.29 24.26 -25.89
C GLY A 62 41.27 24.78 -27.33
N ASP A 63 42.38 24.59 -28.04
CA ASP A 63 42.53 25.00 -29.44
C ASP A 63 42.08 23.92 -30.43
N ASN A 64 41.33 22.91 -29.99
CA ASN A 64 40.84 21.84 -30.85
C ASN A 64 39.31 21.85 -30.96
N VAL A 65 38.82 21.68 -32.19
CA VAL A 65 37.43 21.40 -32.51
C VAL A 65 37.24 19.90 -32.63
N VAL A 66 36.21 19.36 -32.00
CA VAL A 66 35.85 17.95 -32.07
C VAL A 66 34.64 17.82 -32.97
N LEU A 67 34.80 17.06 -34.04
CA LEU A 67 33.85 16.89 -35.11
C LEU A 67 33.39 15.43 -35.16
N GLU A 68 32.11 15.21 -35.40
CA GLU A 68 31.52 13.88 -35.62
C GLU A 68 31.02 13.80 -37.06
N THR A 69 31.60 12.91 -37.86
CA THR A 69 31.17 12.71 -39.25
C THR A 69 29.84 11.96 -39.30
N SER A 70 29.18 11.95 -40.45
CA SER A 70 27.93 11.20 -40.68
C SER A 70 28.02 9.70 -40.40
N GLY A 71 29.24 9.13 -40.45
CA GLY A 71 29.52 7.73 -40.07
C GLY A 71 29.74 7.51 -38.58
N GLY A 72 29.53 8.52 -37.72
CA GLY A 72 29.77 8.46 -36.28
C GLY A 72 31.25 8.51 -35.87
N ARG A 73 32.16 8.74 -36.82
CA ARG A 73 33.60 8.85 -36.51
C ARG A 73 33.89 10.23 -35.93
N ARG A 74 34.56 10.25 -34.78
CA ARG A 74 35.06 11.49 -34.16
C ARG A 74 36.43 11.87 -34.71
N VAL A 75 36.59 13.13 -35.05
CA VAL A 75 37.83 13.73 -35.57
C VAL A 75 38.12 14.98 -34.77
N THR A 76 39.36 15.12 -34.31
CA THR A 76 39.81 16.32 -33.61
C THR A 76 40.67 17.12 -34.57
N VAL A 77 40.33 18.39 -34.79
CA VAL A 77 41.03 19.29 -35.70
C VAL A 77 41.48 20.51 -34.90
N LYS A 78 42.74 20.93 -35.06
CA LYS A 78 43.20 22.16 -34.41
C LYS A 78 42.62 23.38 -35.10
N MET A 79 42.29 24.41 -34.33
CA MET A 79 41.81 25.70 -34.82
C MET A 79 42.81 26.36 -35.77
N GLU A 80 44.12 26.22 -35.51
CA GLU A 80 45.17 26.73 -36.38
C GLU A 80 45.19 26.07 -37.78
N ASP A 81 44.70 24.84 -37.88
CA ASP A 81 44.65 24.08 -39.13
C ASP A 81 43.38 24.35 -39.95
N LEU A 82 42.43 25.13 -39.42
CA LEU A 82 41.19 25.53 -40.11
C LEU A 82 41.35 26.86 -40.84
N ARG A 83 40.63 27.05 -41.95
CA ARG A 83 40.52 28.37 -42.61
C ARG A 83 39.71 29.36 -41.76
N SER A 84 39.86 30.66 -42.02
CA SER A 84 39.18 31.74 -41.30
C SER A 84 37.67 31.49 -41.12
N ASP A 85 36.97 31.11 -42.18
CA ASP A 85 35.52 30.91 -42.14
C ASP A 85 35.14 29.75 -41.22
N SER A 86 35.87 28.63 -41.29
CA SER A 86 35.66 27.47 -40.42
C SER A 86 36.06 27.76 -38.96
N ARG A 87 37.01 28.67 -38.71
CA ARG A 87 37.32 29.13 -37.34
C ARG A 87 36.20 29.98 -36.77
N ILE A 88 35.69 30.95 -37.54
CA ILE A 88 34.55 31.78 -37.13
C ILE A 88 33.34 30.88 -36.84
N GLN A 89 33.07 29.93 -37.73
CA GLN A 89 32.02 28.93 -37.53
C GLN A 89 32.25 28.07 -36.28
N ALA A 90 33.49 27.67 -36.00
CA ALA A 90 33.82 26.93 -34.79
C ALA A 90 33.55 27.74 -33.52
N ASP A 91 33.89 29.03 -33.54
CA ASP A 91 33.68 29.94 -32.41
C ASP A 91 32.17 30.18 -32.20
N ASP A 92 31.40 30.39 -33.27
CA ASP A 92 29.94 30.57 -33.22
C ASP A 92 29.24 29.31 -32.70
N LEU A 93 29.58 28.12 -33.23
CA LEU A 93 29.02 26.85 -32.79
C LEU A 93 29.45 26.48 -31.37
N ALA A 94 30.68 26.81 -30.95
CA ALA A 94 31.10 26.64 -29.57
C ALA A 94 30.24 27.48 -28.62
N ALA A 95 30.00 28.76 -28.98
CA ALA A 95 29.14 29.64 -28.18
C ALA A 95 27.69 29.13 -28.10
N GLU A 96 27.14 28.61 -29.20
CA GLU A 96 25.81 27.99 -29.21
C GLU A 96 25.75 26.70 -28.37
N LEU A 97 26.75 25.81 -28.50
CA LEU A 97 26.83 24.59 -27.71
C LEU A 97 26.95 24.88 -26.21
N ASP A 98 27.73 25.89 -25.83
CA ASP A 98 27.84 26.33 -24.44
C ASP A 98 26.51 26.89 -23.91
N GLN A 99 25.81 27.73 -24.68
CA GLN A 99 24.48 28.24 -24.32
C GLN A 99 23.45 27.11 -24.17
N ASN A 100 23.42 26.16 -25.12
CA ASN A 100 22.53 25.01 -25.07
C ASN A 100 22.84 24.08 -23.89
N ARG A 101 24.12 23.89 -23.58
CA ARG A 101 24.57 23.13 -22.41
C ARG A 101 24.13 23.82 -21.12
N ASP A 102 24.35 25.13 -20.99
CA ASP A 102 23.95 25.88 -19.81
C ASP A 102 22.42 25.86 -19.61
N ALA A 103 21.65 26.03 -20.68
CA ALA A 103 20.19 25.90 -20.64
C ALA A 103 19.75 24.49 -20.21
N SER A 104 20.39 23.44 -20.75
CA SER A 104 20.11 22.05 -20.38
C SER A 104 20.47 21.78 -18.91
N VAL A 105 21.62 22.29 -18.44
CA VAL A 105 22.05 22.17 -17.03
C VAL A 105 21.05 22.90 -16.12
N GLN A 106 20.61 24.10 -16.47
CA GLN A 106 19.60 24.84 -15.70
C GLN A 106 18.27 24.07 -15.65
N GLN A 107 17.82 23.50 -16.77
CA GLN A 107 16.59 22.69 -16.82
C GLN A 107 16.72 21.45 -15.94
N LEU A 108 17.85 20.73 -16.02
CA LEU A 108 18.12 19.57 -15.17
C LEU A 108 18.21 19.95 -13.69
N GLN A 109 18.79 21.10 -13.35
CA GLN A 109 18.84 21.61 -11.98
C GLN A 109 17.46 21.99 -11.47
N GLN A 110 16.61 22.62 -12.30
CA GLN A 110 15.23 22.94 -11.93
C GLN A 110 14.41 21.67 -11.72
N GLN A 111 14.52 20.69 -12.62
CA GLN A 111 13.84 19.40 -12.48
C GLN A 111 14.32 18.67 -11.22
N ALA A 112 15.63 18.61 -10.99
CA ALA A 112 16.19 18.03 -9.77
C ALA A 112 15.74 18.77 -8.50
N ALA A 113 15.56 20.09 -8.55
CA ALA A 113 15.03 20.87 -7.42
C ALA A 113 13.54 20.58 -7.15
N ILE A 114 12.74 20.37 -8.19
CA ILE A 114 11.33 19.96 -8.08
C ILE A 114 11.24 18.54 -7.52
N ASP A 115 12.04 17.62 -8.06
CA ASP A 115 12.05 16.22 -7.63
C ASP A 115 12.62 16.10 -6.21
N ALA A 116 13.58 16.94 -5.85
CA ALA A 116 14.14 17.02 -4.51
C ALA A 116 13.28 17.85 -3.53
N ALA A 117 12.23 18.53 -4.01
CA ALA A 117 11.41 19.36 -3.14
C ALA A 117 10.77 18.51 -2.04
N PRO A 118 10.77 19.00 -0.78
CA PRO A 118 10.03 18.36 0.29
C PRO A 118 8.56 18.24 -0.09
N ALA A 119 7.86 17.32 0.57
CA ALA A 119 6.41 17.24 0.43
C ALA A 119 5.74 18.61 0.64
N PRO A 120 4.60 18.87 -0.02
CA PRO A 120 3.80 20.06 0.24
C PRO A 120 3.52 20.21 1.74
N ASP A 121 3.67 21.43 2.27
CA ASP A 121 3.31 21.78 3.65
C ASP A 121 2.26 22.92 3.63
N PRO A 122 1.04 22.70 4.13
CA PRO A 122 0.54 21.46 4.73
C PRO A 122 0.38 20.35 3.69
N LEU A 123 0.48 19.11 4.16
CA LEU A 123 0.18 17.94 3.35
C LEU A 123 -1.28 18.02 2.88
N PRO A 124 -1.59 17.58 1.65
CA PRO A 124 -2.97 17.50 1.22
C PRO A 124 -3.72 16.53 2.14
N GLU A 125 -4.73 17.06 2.84
CA GLU A 125 -5.67 16.25 3.60
C GLU A 125 -6.51 15.43 2.61
N PRO A 126 -6.74 14.14 2.87
CA PRO A 126 -7.65 13.35 2.06
C PRO A 126 -9.07 13.93 2.12
N GLU A 127 -9.89 13.60 1.13
CA GLU A 127 -11.30 13.95 1.21
C GLU A 127 -11.92 13.38 2.50
N PRO A 128 -12.77 14.14 3.21
CA PRO A 128 -13.43 13.64 4.40
C PRO A 128 -14.20 12.35 4.10
N ALA A 129 -14.00 11.34 4.94
CA ALA A 129 -14.80 10.12 4.86
C ALA A 129 -16.30 10.42 5.04
N PRO A 130 -17.18 9.57 4.47
CA PRO A 130 -18.61 9.60 4.80
C PRO A 130 -18.81 9.56 6.31
N ALA A 131 -19.88 10.18 6.83
CA ALA A 131 -20.11 10.18 8.28
C ALA A 131 -20.51 8.79 8.79
N TYR A 132 -19.99 8.43 9.97
CA TYR A 132 -20.30 7.17 10.63
C TYR A 132 -21.78 7.00 10.91
N GLN A 133 -22.28 5.77 10.69
CA GLN A 133 -23.63 5.36 11.06
C GLN A 133 -23.58 4.12 11.95
N PRO A 134 -24.22 4.16 13.14
CA PRO A 134 -24.22 3.03 14.06
C PRO A 134 -24.96 1.83 13.47
N PRO A 135 -24.56 0.58 13.81
CA PRO A 135 -25.21 -0.62 13.29
C PRO A 135 -26.70 -0.65 13.62
N PRO A 136 -27.57 -0.92 12.62
CA PRO A 136 -28.99 -1.03 12.85
C PRO A 136 -29.31 -2.27 13.68
N ARG A 137 -30.34 -2.16 14.52
CA ARG A 137 -30.83 -3.29 15.34
C ARG A 137 -32.08 -3.89 14.73
N ASN A 138 -32.28 -5.18 14.95
CA ASN A 138 -33.47 -5.93 14.57
C ASN A 138 -33.77 -5.97 13.06
N VAL A 139 -32.78 -5.67 12.22
CA VAL A 139 -32.88 -5.81 10.75
C VAL A 139 -32.62 -7.26 10.30
N SER A 140 -32.72 -7.52 8.99
CA SER A 140 -32.31 -8.80 8.40
C SER A 140 -30.79 -8.99 8.50
N ALA A 141 -30.32 -10.24 8.38
CA ALA A 141 -28.87 -10.52 8.41
C ALA A 141 -28.14 -9.85 7.24
N GLU A 142 -28.74 -9.90 6.06
CA GLU A 142 -28.24 -9.24 4.85
C GLU A 142 -28.11 -7.72 5.05
N GLU A 143 -29.14 -7.07 5.59
CA GLU A 143 -29.12 -5.62 5.84
C GLU A 143 -28.03 -5.23 6.86
N ALA A 144 -27.89 -6.00 7.94
CA ALA A 144 -26.83 -5.78 8.93
C ALA A 144 -25.43 -5.95 8.33
N PHE A 145 -25.22 -6.97 7.51
CA PHE A 145 -23.93 -7.22 6.87
C PHE A 145 -23.59 -6.14 5.84
N ASN A 146 -24.56 -5.77 4.98
CA ASN A 146 -24.40 -4.69 4.02
C ASN A 146 -24.08 -3.35 4.70
N HIS A 147 -24.72 -3.06 5.85
CA HIS A 147 -24.39 -1.89 6.65
C HIS A 147 -22.93 -1.92 7.14
N MET A 148 -22.49 -3.06 7.68
CA MET A 148 -21.12 -3.24 8.16
C MET A 148 -20.10 -3.04 7.03
N VAL A 149 -20.33 -3.65 5.86
CA VAL A 149 -19.48 -3.47 4.67
C VAL A 149 -19.45 -2.00 4.25
N ALA A 150 -20.61 -1.32 4.18
CA ALA A 150 -20.68 0.08 3.79
C ALA A 150 -19.93 1.00 4.76
N GLN A 151 -19.99 0.73 6.08
CA GLN A 151 -19.22 1.50 7.06
C GLN A 151 -17.72 1.21 6.98
N LEU A 152 -17.31 -0.04 6.76
CA LEU A 152 -15.90 -0.39 6.54
C LEU A 152 -15.34 0.28 5.28
N GLN A 153 -16.12 0.28 4.18
CA GLN A 153 -15.80 1.00 2.95
C GLN A 153 -15.67 2.49 3.19
N ALA A 154 -16.52 3.08 4.03
CA ALA A 154 -16.40 4.46 4.49
C ALA A 154 -15.22 4.72 5.45
N GLY A 155 -14.37 3.71 5.71
CA GLY A 155 -13.20 3.83 6.58
C GLY A 155 -13.48 3.65 8.08
N HIS A 156 -14.70 3.26 8.46
CA HIS A 156 -15.11 3.16 9.85
C HIS A 156 -14.96 1.74 10.43
N ILE A 157 -13.80 1.46 11.03
CA ILE A 157 -13.51 0.17 11.68
C ILE A 157 -14.30 -0.03 12.98
N ARG A 158 -14.77 1.04 13.63
CA ARG A 158 -15.57 0.97 14.86
C ARG A 158 -16.87 0.19 14.69
N VAL A 159 -17.37 0.06 13.45
CA VAL A 159 -18.59 -0.70 13.14
C VAL A 159 -18.49 -2.17 13.56
N LEU A 160 -17.29 -2.76 13.52
CA LEU A 160 -17.05 -4.16 13.94
C LEU A 160 -17.26 -4.37 15.43
N PHE A 161 -16.89 -3.38 16.23
CA PHE A 161 -17.10 -3.42 17.67
C PHE A 161 -18.55 -3.07 18.02
N GLU A 162 -19.11 -2.01 17.41
CA GLU A 162 -20.47 -1.56 17.67
C GLU A 162 -21.55 -2.52 17.16
N SER A 163 -21.22 -3.45 16.26
CA SER A 163 -22.12 -4.51 15.78
C SER A 163 -22.30 -5.64 16.80
N LEU A 164 -21.52 -5.64 17.88
CA LEU A 164 -21.64 -6.61 18.96
C LEU A 164 -22.74 -6.19 19.97
N PRO A 165 -23.43 -7.17 20.59
CA PRO A 165 -24.35 -6.93 21.68
C PRO A 165 -23.72 -6.11 22.81
N PRO A 166 -24.50 -5.28 23.54
CA PRO A 166 -23.96 -4.45 24.62
C PRO A 166 -23.18 -5.24 25.69
N LEU A 167 -23.63 -6.45 26.02
CA LEU A 167 -22.92 -7.32 26.97
C LEU A 167 -21.54 -7.72 26.44
N TYR A 168 -21.46 -8.15 25.17
CA TYR A 168 -20.23 -8.61 24.56
C TYR A 168 -19.22 -7.46 24.43
N ARG A 169 -19.70 -6.26 24.09
CA ARG A 169 -18.87 -5.06 24.09
C ARG A 169 -18.26 -4.82 25.47
N LYS A 170 -19.06 -4.87 26.53
CA LYS A 170 -18.57 -4.67 27.90
C LYS A 170 -17.50 -5.70 28.30
N ASP A 171 -17.68 -6.96 27.92
CA ASP A 171 -16.69 -8.01 28.19
C ASP A 171 -15.37 -7.74 27.44
N LEU A 172 -15.45 -7.36 26.16
CA LEU A 172 -14.28 -6.96 25.38
C LEU A 172 -13.60 -5.71 25.93
N GLU A 173 -14.34 -4.70 26.37
CA GLU A 173 -13.75 -3.51 27.01
C GLU A 173 -12.93 -3.91 28.23
N LYS A 174 -13.43 -4.83 29.06
CA LYS A 174 -12.69 -5.36 30.21
C LYS A 174 -11.44 -6.12 29.78
N ILE A 175 -11.56 -7.02 28.81
CA ILE A 175 -10.43 -7.81 28.28
C ILE A 175 -9.35 -6.91 27.69
N ILE A 176 -9.74 -5.89 26.91
CA ILE A 176 -8.80 -4.95 26.28
C ILE A 176 -8.09 -4.12 27.34
N ALA A 177 -8.79 -3.62 28.35
CA ALA A 177 -8.16 -2.89 29.46
C ALA A 177 -7.17 -3.79 30.23
N GLN A 178 -7.53 -5.05 30.49
CA GLN A 178 -6.63 -6.03 31.11
C GLN A 178 -5.41 -6.31 30.22
N ALA A 179 -5.61 -6.56 28.93
CA ALA A 179 -4.55 -6.82 27.96
C ALA A 179 -3.61 -5.62 27.80
N ALA A 180 -4.14 -4.40 27.78
CA ALA A 180 -3.34 -3.18 27.78
C ALA A 180 -2.47 -3.07 29.05
N GLY A 181 -2.98 -3.55 30.20
CA GLY A 181 -2.22 -3.71 31.44
C GLY A 181 -1.00 -4.63 31.30
N LYS A 182 -1.06 -5.63 30.42
CA LYS A 182 0.01 -6.62 30.20
C LYS A 182 1.09 -6.16 29.22
N LEU A 183 0.84 -5.10 28.45
CA LEU A 183 1.80 -4.56 27.48
C LEU A 183 2.93 -3.81 28.18
N ASP A 184 4.17 -4.09 27.78
CA ASP A 184 5.33 -3.29 28.17
C ASP A 184 5.22 -1.89 27.54
N PRO A 185 5.21 -0.80 28.33
CA PRO A 185 5.08 0.54 27.80
C PRO A 185 6.20 0.91 26.82
N SER A 186 7.44 0.50 27.11
CA SER A 186 8.58 0.87 26.26
C SER A 186 8.54 0.17 24.91
N ALA A 187 8.14 -1.11 24.88
CA ALA A 187 7.96 -1.87 23.65
C ALA A 187 6.79 -1.32 22.82
N PHE A 188 5.67 -0.98 23.47
CA PHE A 188 4.53 -0.36 22.80
C PHE A 188 4.91 0.97 22.16
N ASP A 189 5.57 1.86 22.91
CA ASP A 189 6.03 3.16 22.43
C ASP A 189 7.03 3.00 21.28
N ALA A 190 7.94 2.02 21.37
CA ALA A 190 8.91 1.76 20.32
C ALA A 190 8.24 1.31 19.01
N VAL A 191 7.28 0.38 19.08
CA VAL A 191 6.55 -0.11 17.90
C VAL A 191 5.71 1.00 17.27
N THR A 192 4.90 1.69 18.07
CA THR A 192 4.03 2.77 17.57
C THR A 192 4.84 3.92 16.97
N SER A 193 5.89 4.36 17.65
CA SER A 193 6.80 5.40 17.13
C SER A 193 7.50 4.98 15.85
N THR A 194 7.90 3.71 15.73
CA THR A 194 8.54 3.20 14.51
C THR A 194 7.58 3.24 13.32
N ILE A 195 6.34 2.76 13.49
CA ILE A 195 5.33 2.80 12.42
C ILE A 195 4.99 4.25 12.04
N HIS A 196 4.83 5.12 13.02
CA HIS A 196 4.63 6.56 12.79
C HIS A 196 5.78 7.15 11.97
N GLN A 197 7.04 6.85 12.31
CA GLN A 197 8.21 7.33 11.59
C GLN A 197 8.29 6.80 10.14
N VAL A 198 7.83 5.57 9.88
CA VAL A 198 7.71 5.04 8.52
C VAL A 198 6.73 5.89 7.72
N GLY A 199 5.53 6.11 8.26
CA GLY A 199 4.51 6.96 7.66
C GLY A 199 5.02 8.37 7.39
N ASP A 200 5.64 9.00 8.39
CA ASP A 200 6.21 10.34 8.28
C ASP A 200 7.31 10.43 7.21
N THR A 201 8.20 9.45 7.14
CA THR A 201 9.27 9.41 6.13
C THR A 201 8.69 9.31 4.73
N ILE A 202 7.72 8.41 4.49
CA ILE A 202 7.09 8.26 3.17
C ILE A 202 6.38 9.55 2.76
N VAL A 203 5.63 10.14 3.68
CA VAL A 203 4.87 11.37 3.46
C VAL A 203 5.78 12.53 3.13
N THR A 204 6.85 12.75 3.91
CA THR A 204 7.79 13.87 3.75
C THR A 204 8.74 13.70 2.57
N ARG A 205 9.08 12.46 2.20
CA ARG A 205 9.99 12.11 1.10
C ARG A 205 9.26 11.56 -0.13
N GLN A 206 7.96 11.81 -0.28
CA GLN A 206 7.14 11.24 -1.36
C GLN A 206 7.71 11.52 -2.77
N ASN A 207 8.22 12.72 -3.04
CA ASN A 207 8.79 13.05 -4.35
C ASN A 207 10.08 12.26 -4.61
N TRP A 208 10.84 11.95 -3.56
CA TRP A 208 12.05 11.14 -3.66
C TRP A 208 11.68 9.68 -3.89
N LEU A 209 10.66 9.17 -3.18
CA LEU A 209 10.14 7.82 -3.39
C LEU A 209 9.71 7.60 -4.85
N PHE A 210 8.90 8.50 -5.41
CA PHE A 210 8.36 8.35 -6.76
C PHE A 210 9.28 8.80 -7.89
N SER A 211 10.40 9.48 -7.60
CA SER A 211 11.47 9.75 -8.57
C SER A 211 12.49 8.61 -8.67
N HIS A 212 12.28 7.52 -7.93
CA HIS A 212 13.19 6.38 -7.97
C HIS A 212 13.20 5.69 -9.36
N PRO A 213 14.37 5.30 -9.93
CA PRO A 213 14.46 4.73 -11.28
C PRO A 213 13.54 3.53 -11.56
N ARG A 214 13.15 2.78 -10.53
CA ARG A 214 12.18 1.67 -10.64
C ARG A 214 10.81 2.11 -11.16
N PHE A 215 10.42 3.37 -10.94
CA PHE A 215 9.15 3.93 -11.44
C PHE A 215 9.22 4.44 -12.87
N GLU A 216 10.40 4.55 -13.50
CA GLU A 216 10.54 5.02 -14.90
C GLU A 216 9.80 4.12 -15.90
N SER A 217 9.68 2.83 -15.58
CA SER A 217 8.96 1.86 -16.41
C SER A 217 7.44 1.83 -16.18
N VAL A 218 6.94 2.57 -15.18
CA VAL A 218 5.54 2.59 -14.79
C VAL A 218 4.85 3.75 -15.52
N SER A 219 3.65 3.50 -16.06
CA SER A 219 2.88 4.56 -16.73
C SER A 219 2.58 5.71 -15.77
N ALA A 220 2.36 6.92 -16.31
CA ALA A 220 2.03 8.08 -15.50
C ALA A 220 0.72 7.89 -14.69
N GLU A 221 -0.27 7.22 -15.30
CA GLU A 221 -1.55 6.90 -14.66
C GLU A 221 -1.36 5.95 -13.48
N THR A 222 -0.64 4.84 -13.68
CA THR A 222 -0.36 3.88 -12.60
C THR A 222 0.50 4.51 -11.50
N THR A 223 1.48 5.34 -11.84
CA THR A 223 2.29 6.07 -10.85
C THR A 223 1.42 7.03 -10.02
N ALA A 224 0.44 7.71 -10.63
CA ALA A 224 -0.48 8.58 -9.91
C ALA A 224 -1.35 7.79 -8.92
N GLN A 225 -1.93 6.67 -9.34
CA GLN A 225 -2.72 5.79 -8.46
C GLN A 225 -1.87 5.23 -7.30
N LEU A 226 -0.66 4.73 -7.60
CA LEU A 226 0.27 4.26 -6.58
C LEU A 226 0.63 5.35 -5.59
N ARG A 227 0.83 6.58 -6.06
CA ARG A 227 1.09 7.74 -5.20
C ARG A 227 -0.08 8.02 -4.26
N GLU A 228 -1.30 8.02 -4.77
CA GLU A 228 -2.49 8.25 -3.95
C GLU A 228 -2.64 7.18 -2.87
N MET A 229 -2.58 5.89 -3.23
CA MET A 229 -2.68 4.77 -2.27
C MET A 229 -1.54 4.77 -1.25
N THR A 230 -0.30 5.01 -1.70
CA THR A 230 0.87 5.06 -0.83
C THR A 230 0.76 6.20 0.18
N LEU A 231 0.30 7.38 -0.26
CA LEU A 231 0.11 8.52 0.62
C LEU A 231 -1.05 8.30 1.59
N ALA A 232 -2.15 7.68 1.16
CA ALA A 232 -3.24 7.30 2.06
C ALA A 232 -2.74 6.34 3.14
N ALA A 233 -2.02 5.28 2.76
CA ALA A 233 -1.44 4.32 3.70
C ALA A 233 -0.39 4.94 4.63
N ALA A 234 0.46 5.83 4.11
CA ALA A 234 1.50 6.47 4.91
C ALA A 234 0.92 7.49 5.89
N ASN A 235 -0.10 8.27 5.49
CA ASN A 235 -0.81 9.16 6.40
C ASN A 235 -1.65 8.39 7.43
N MET A 236 -2.19 7.23 7.06
CA MET A 236 -2.81 6.29 8.00
C MET A 236 -1.79 5.84 9.06
N MET A 237 -0.61 5.38 8.64
CA MET A 237 0.47 5.02 9.57
C MET A 237 0.88 6.19 10.47
N ARG A 238 1.08 7.38 9.87
CA ARG A 238 1.48 8.58 10.60
C ARG A 238 0.42 9.01 11.62
N SER A 239 -0.85 9.12 11.22
CA SER A 239 -1.93 9.65 12.07
C SER A 239 -2.41 8.63 13.10
N GLY A 240 -2.51 7.36 12.70
CA GLY A 240 -3.03 6.29 13.55
C GLY A 240 -2.03 5.84 14.60
N PHE A 241 -0.75 5.87 14.29
CA PHE A 241 0.30 5.51 15.25
C PHE A 241 0.98 6.74 15.86
N ASP A 242 0.41 7.93 15.68
CA ASP A 242 0.86 9.12 16.40
C ASP A 242 0.81 8.82 17.91
N PRO A 243 1.93 8.96 18.65
CA PRO A 243 1.96 8.73 20.09
C PRO A 243 1.00 9.61 20.89
N GLN A 244 0.48 10.70 20.30
CA GLN A 244 -0.56 11.53 20.90
C GLN A 244 -1.97 10.96 20.71
N THR A 245 -2.20 10.19 19.64
CA THR A 245 -3.48 9.56 19.29
C THR A 245 -3.59 8.15 19.86
N LEU A 246 -2.53 7.36 19.78
CA LEU A 246 -2.47 5.96 20.22
C LEU A 246 -1.66 5.85 21.52
N LYS A 247 -2.31 6.16 22.64
CA LYS A 247 -1.69 6.08 23.98
C LYS A 247 -2.07 4.78 24.67
N LEU A 248 -1.08 4.05 25.16
CA LEU A 248 -1.31 2.86 25.96
C LEU A 248 -2.11 3.17 27.24
N GLU A 249 -1.88 4.32 27.85
CA GLU A 249 -2.60 4.73 29.06
C GLU A 249 -4.09 4.98 28.79
N ASP A 250 -4.44 5.54 27.64
CA ASP A 250 -5.83 5.74 27.25
C ASP A 250 -6.53 4.38 27.04
N LEU A 251 -5.84 3.39 26.45
CA LEU A 251 -6.37 2.03 26.33
C LEU A 251 -6.61 1.33 27.68
N LYS A 252 -5.85 1.69 28.72
CA LYS A 252 -6.03 1.14 30.08
C LYS A 252 -7.17 1.81 30.84
N THR A 253 -7.39 3.10 30.62
CA THR A 253 -8.19 3.94 31.52
C THR A 253 -9.49 4.45 30.90
N GLN A 254 -9.55 4.62 29.58
CA GLN A 254 -10.73 5.08 28.87
C GLN A 254 -11.64 3.90 28.50
N PRO A 255 -12.99 4.08 28.54
CA PRO A 255 -13.89 3.10 27.95
C PRO A 255 -13.52 2.84 26.48
N PHE A 256 -13.22 1.58 26.14
CA PHE A 256 -12.65 1.27 24.84
C PHE A 256 -13.58 1.65 23.67
N GLY A 257 -14.91 1.56 23.82
CA GLY A 257 -15.83 2.07 22.80
C GLY A 257 -15.67 3.57 22.50
N LYS A 258 -15.38 4.39 23.52
CA LYS A 258 -15.07 5.82 23.31
C LYS A 258 -13.71 5.99 22.64
N TRP A 259 -12.69 5.29 23.14
CA TRP A 259 -11.35 5.35 22.56
C TRP A 259 -11.36 4.98 21.06
N LEU A 260 -12.06 3.90 20.72
CA LEU A 260 -12.20 3.44 19.34
C LEU A 260 -12.96 4.44 18.48
N ALA A 261 -13.98 5.14 19.01
CA ALA A 261 -14.68 6.18 18.26
C ALA A 261 -13.80 7.41 17.97
N ASP A 262 -12.96 7.81 18.93
CA ASP A 262 -12.00 8.90 18.75
C ASP A 262 -10.92 8.50 17.72
N TYR A 263 -10.38 7.28 17.83
CA TYR A 263 -9.41 6.71 16.89
C TYR A 263 -9.98 6.57 15.47
N ASP A 264 -11.19 6.02 15.34
CA ASP A 264 -11.90 5.87 14.08
C ASP A 264 -12.11 7.21 13.37
N THR A 265 -12.48 8.26 14.11
CA THR A 265 -12.66 9.61 13.56
C THR A 265 -11.35 10.17 13.00
N ALA A 266 -10.23 9.94 13.69
CA ALA A 266 -8.91 10.39 13.22
C ALA A 266 -8.43 9.64 11.95
N MET A 267 -8.97 8.44 11.72
CA MET A 267 -8.45 7.50 10.74
C MET A 267 -9.33 7.32 9.50
N ALA A 268 -10.64 7.57 9.61
CA ALA A 268 -11.61 7.25 8.57
C ALA A 268 -11.26 7.85 7.21
N ALA A 269 -10.81 9.12 7.16
CA ALA A 269 -10.46 9.77 5.91
C ALA A 269 -9.25 9.14 5.19
N TYR A 270 -8.35 8.48 5.94
CA TYR A 270 -7.21 7.76 5.36
C TYR A 270 -7.55 6.31 5.01
N LEU A 271 -8.46 5.69 5.77
CA LEU A 271 -8.91 4.31 5.53
C LEU A 271 -9.90 4.22 4.37
N HIS A 272 -10.78 5.21 4.21
CA HIS A 272 -11.79 5.21 3.15
C HIS A 272 -11.22 4.94 1.75
N PRO A 273 -10.20 5.67 1.24
CA PRO A 273 -9.66 5.40 -0.09
C PRO A 273 -8.99 4.02 -0.20
N LEU A 274 -8.43 3.49 0.89
CA LEU A 274 -7.83 2.15 0.91
C LEU A 274 -8.89 1.05 0.85
N MET A 275 -10.04 1.28 1.49
CA MET A 275 -11.14 0.32 1.57
C MET A 275 -12.06 0.39 0.34
N ASP A 276 -12.26 1.57 -0.24
CA ASP A 276 -13.07 1.77 -1.44
C ASP A 276 -12.44 1.07 -2.67
N ASP A 277 -11.12 1.18 -2.84
CA ASP A 277 -10.40 0.50 -3.92
C ASP A 277 -10.38 -1.03 -3.72
N SER A 278 -10.30 -1.50 -2.46
CA SER A 278 -10.40 -2.93 -2.13
C SER A 278 -11.78 -3.53 -2.42
N ALA A 279 -12.85 -2.72 -2.33
CA ALA A 279 -14.20 -3.15 -2.65
C ALA A 279 -14.38 -3.46 -4.15
N SER A 280 -13.60 -2.81 -5.01
CA SER A 280 -13.58 -3.09 -6.44
C SER A 280 -12.94 -4.45 -6.78
N SER A 281 -12.10 -5.00 -5.88
CA SER A 281 -11.32 -6.22 -6.09
C SER A 281 -11.93 -7.49 -5.49
N GLY A 282 -13.17 -7.43 -4.99
CA GLY A 282 -13.99 -8.63 -4.76
C GLY A 282 -14.41 -8.83 -3.32
N VAL A 283 -15.38 -8.04 -2.83
CA VAL A 283 -16.23 -8.49 -1.73
C VAL A 283 -16.85 -9.82 -2.18
N PRO A 284 -16.55 -10.95 -1.49
CA PRO A 284 -17.02 -12.25 -1.92
C PRO A 284 -18.54 -12.26 -2.03
N GLU A 285 -19.08 -12.90 -3.08
CA GLU A 285 -20.53 -13.02 -3.22
C GLU A 285 -21.07 -13.78 -2.01
N MET A 286 -22.06 -13.20 -1.33
CA MET A 286 -22.70 -13.80 -0.17
C MET A 286 -24.16 -14.07 -0.45
N THR A 287 -24.62 -15.27 -0.12
CA THR A 287 -26.04 -15.61 -0.12
C THR A 287 -26.50 -15.85 1.31
N PHE A 288 -27.70 -15.35 1.62
CA PHE A 288 -28.32 -15.43 2.95
C PHE A 288 -29.55 -16.32 2.85
N ASP A 289 -29.46 -17.51 3.44
CA ASP A 289 -30.56 -18.47 3.50
C ASP A 289 -31.21 -18.40 4.88
N GLU A 290 -32.41 -17.81 4.95
CA GLU A 290 -33.19 -17.77 6.20
C GLU A 290 -33.62 -19.19 6.59
N GLY A 291 -33.00 -19.70 7.65
CA GLY A 291 -33.27 -21.01 8.21
C GLY A 291 -34.55 -21.03 9.06
N LYS A 292 -34.89 -22.23 9.54
CA LYS A 292 -35.88 -22.37 10.62
C LYS A 292 -35.21 -21.94 11.94
N ASP A 293 -36.02 -21.54 12.91
CA ASP A 293 -35.57 -21.19 14.28
C ASP A 293 -34.81 -19.87 14.44
N GLY A 294 -34.96 -18.93 13.49
CA GLY A 294 -34.41 -17.57 13.61
C GLY A 294 -32.90 -17.48 13.35
N LYS A 295 -32.31 -18.52 12.75
CA LYS A 295 -30.94 -18.54 12.24
C LYS A 295 -30.89 -18.24 10.75
N VAL A 296 -29.77 -17.67 10.29
CA VAL A 296 -29.51 -17.42 8.86
C VAL A 296 -28.20 -18.08 8.48
N THR A 297 -28.23 -19.00 7.52
CA THR A 297 -27.01 -19.60 6.98
C THR A 297 -26.45 -18.66 5.91
N VAL A 298 -25.21 -18.24 6.08
CA VAL A 298 -24.49 -17.42 5.12
C VAL A 298 -23.55 -18.31 4.32
N THR A 299 -23.65 -18.26 3.00
CA THR A 299 -22.68 -18.89 2.10
C THR A 299 -21.84 -17.81 1.44
N GLN A 300 -20.54 -17.80 1.74
CA GLN A 300 -19.56 -16.92 1.11
C GLN A 300 -18.85 -17.67 -0.02
N VAL A 301 -18.90 -17.13 -1.23
CA VAL A 301 -18.20 -17.69 -2.41
C VAL A 301 -16.86 -16.99 -2.57
N ILE A 302 -15.79 -17.64 -2.14
CA ILE A 302 -14.40 -17.13 -2.27
C ILE A 302 -13.89 -17.38 -3.70
N SER A 303 -14.23 -18.53 -4.27
CA SER A 303 -14.02 -18.86 -5.67
C SER A 303 -15.09 -19.85 -6.16
N GLU A 304 -15.15 -20.14 -7.45
CA GLU A 304 -16.08 -21.14 -8.00
C GLU A 304 -16.00 -22.50 -7.29
N LYS A 305 -14.82 -22.85 -6.74
CA LYS A 305 -14.56 -24.13 -6.07
C LYS A 305 -14.51 -24.04 -4.54
N GLN A 306 -14.45 -22.83 -3.97
CA GLN A 306 -14.31 -22.63 -2.53
C GLN A 306 -15.46 -21.80 -1.98
N LYS A 307 -16.28 -22.45 -1.16
CA LYS A 307 -17.38 -21.82 -0.44
C LYS A 307 -17.19 -22.05 1.05
N VAL A 308 -17.44 -21.01 1.83
CA VAL A 308 -17.46 -21.07 3.30
C VAL A 308 -18.90 -20.85 3.74
N GLN A 309 -19.41 -21.76 4.58
CA GLN A 309 -20.72 -21.63 5.17
C GLN A 309 -20.61 -21.45 6.68
N PHE A 310 -21.39 -20.53 7.22
CA PHE A 310 -21.51 -20.34 8.65
C PHE A 310 -22.93 -19.85 8.99
N ASP A 311 -23.40 -20.21 10.17
CA ASP A 311 -24.70 -19.78 10.66
C ASP A 311 -24.57 -18.50 11.47
N LEU A 312 -25.53 -17.60 11.26
CA LEU A 312 -25.76 -16.42 12.07
C LEU A 312 -26.97 -16.62 12.96
N GLU A 313 -26.90 -16.09 14.17
CA GLU A 313 -28.04 -15.97 15.08
C GLU A 313 -28.13 -14.57 15.66
N LYS A 314 -29.36 -14.20 16.06
CA LYS A 314 -29.64 -12.86 16.58
C LYS A 314 -29.52 -12.85 18.10
N VAL A 315 -28.63 -12.02 18.63
CA VAL A 315 -28.43 -11.79 20.08
C VAL A 315 -28.65 -10.30 20.35
N ASP A 316 -29.58 -9.96 21.24
CA ASP A 316 -29.95 -8.57 21.59
C ASP A 316 -30.23 -7.65 20.38
N GLY A 317 -30.74 -8.24 19.29
CA GLY A 317 -31.06 -7.51 18.05
C GLY A 317 -29.90 -7.37 17.06
N PHE A 318 -28.73 -7.95 17.34
CA PHE A 318 -27.55 -7.97 16.47
C PHE A 318 -27.29 -9.39 15.93
N TRP A 319 -26.72 -9.48 14.73
CA TRP A 319 -26.39 -10.77 14.10
C TRP A 319 -24.93 -11.15 14.37
N LEU A 320 -24.71 -12.35 14.91
CA LEU A 320 -23.38 -12.90 15.17
C LEU A 320 -23.27 -14.33 14.65
N PRO A 321 -22.05 -14.81 14.34
CA PRO A 321 -21.83 -16.23 14.11
C PRO A 321 -22.34 -17.07 15.29
N SER A 322 -23.14 -18.09 15.02
CA SER A 322 -23.68 -18.98 16.07
C SER A 322 -22.59 -19.64 16.90
N SER A 323 -21.43 -19.93 16.31
CA SER A 323 -20.25 -20.45 17.03
C SER A 323 -19.71 -19.45 18.05
N LEU A 324 -19.70 -18.16 17.72
CA LEU A 324 -19.27 -17.11 18.64
C LEU A 324 -20.27 -16.92 19.77
N ALA A 325 -21.56 -16.84 19.44
CA ALA A 325 -22.61 -16.56 20.43
C ALA A 325 -22.77 -17.70 21.44
N LYS A 326 -22.68 -18.96 20.99
CA LYS A 326 -22.83 -20.14 21.86
C LYS A 326 -21.72 -20.28 22.91
N ASP A 327 -20.48 -19.98 22.53
CA ASP A 327 -19.31 -20.21 23.36
C ASP A 327 -18.73 -18.93 23.97
N TRP A 328 -19.43 -17.80 23.84
CA TRP A 328 -18.94 -16.48 24.25
C TRP A 328 -18.44 -16.44 25.70
N ASP A 329 -19.28 -16.83 26.66
CA ASP A 329 -18.95 -16.76 28.09
C ASP A 329 -17.70 -17.58 28.42
N LYS A 330 -17.60 -18.78 27.81
CA LYS A 330 -16.44 -19.66 27.96
C LYS A 330 -15.18 -19.04 27.35
N GLN A 331 -15.28 -18.42 26.17
CA GLN A 331 -14.15 -17.73 25.52
C GLN A 331 -13.69 -16.53 26.36
N VAL A 332 -14.62 -15.73 26.89
CA VAL A 332 -14.32 -14.60 27.77
C VAL A 332 -13.60 -15.07 29.04
N GLU A 333 -14.08 -16.14 29.69
CA GLU A 333 -13.42 -16.72 30.86
C GLU A 333 -12.00 -17.21 30.53
N GLN A 334 -11.83 -17.90 29.40
CA GLN A 334 -10.52 -18.37 28.94
C GLN A 334 -9.55 -17.22 28.62
N TRP A 335 -10.01 -16.15 27.96
CA TRP A 335 -9.19 -14.98 27.69
C TRP A 335 -8.78 -14.26 28.97
N GLN A 336 -9.71 -14.11 29.93
CA GLN A 336 -9.41 -13.50 31.23
C GLN A 336 -8.41 -14.34 32.02
N ALA A 337 -8.59 -15.67 32.10
CA ALA A 337 -7.67 -16.56 32.78
C ALA A 337 -6.25 -16.48 32.18
N LYS A 338 -6.13 -16.50 30.85
CA LYS A 338 -4.82 -16.35 30.17
C LYS A 338 -4.17 -15.00 30.47
N LEU A 339 -4.95 -13.92 30.53
CA LEU A 339 -4.44 -12.60 30.89
C LEU A 339 -4.01 -12.54 32.35
N ASP A 340 -4.75 -13.17 33.26
CA ASP A 340 -4.42 -13.21 34.69
C ASP A 340 -3.14 -14.02 34.97
N GLU A 341 -2.87 -15.06 34.17
CA GLU A 341 -1.61 -15.83 34.20
C GLU A 341 -0.42 -15.10 33.55
N THR A 342 -0.67 -14.02 32.82
CA THR A 342 0.37 -13.24 32.14
C THR A 342 0.89 -12.13 33.05
N ASP A 343 2.20 -12.04 33.23
CA ASP A 343 2.82 -10.98 34.05
C ASP A 343 2.62 -9.59 33.42
N ASP A 344 2.40 -8.58 34.25
CA ASP A 344 2.26 -7.19 33.80
C ASP A 344 3.56 -6.70 33.11
N GLY A 345 3.42 -6.01 31.97
CA GLY A 345 4.56 -5.53 31.19
C GLY A 345 5.40 -6.65 30.54
N SER A 346 4.96 -7.91 30.55
CA SER A 346 5.69 -9.01 29.92
C SER A 346 5.39 -9.14 28.43
N VAL A 347 4.23 -8.66 27.98
CA VAL A 347 3.79 -8.76 26.59
C VAL A 347 4.42 -7.64 25.77
N GLY A 348 5.08 -7.99 24.67
CA GLY A 348 5.73 -7.03 23.77
C GLY A 348 7.20 -6.76 24.11
N GLY A 349 7.66 -6.98 25.36
CA GLY A 349 9.07 -6.84 25.73
C GLY A 349 10.02 -7.87 25.06
N GLY A 350 9.46 -8.88 24.39
CA GLY A 350 10.17 -9.93 23.66
C GLY A 350 10.15 -9.79 22.12
N GLY A 351 10.43 -10.92 21.45
CA GLY A 351 10.90 -11.03 20.06
C GLY A 351 10.26 -10.12 19.00
N VAL A 352 8.94 -9.82 19.03
CA VAL A 352 8.29 -9.02 17.97
C VAL A 352 8.63 -7.54 18.06
N ALA A 353 8.59 -6.89 19.24
CA ALA A 353 8.96 -5.48 19.34
C ALA A 353 10.46 -5.28 19.12
N ALA A 354 11.27 -6.22 19.62
CA ALA A 354 12.71 -6.28 19.36
C ALA A 354 13.01 -6.51 17.87
N MET A 355 12.23 -7.33 17.18
CA MET A 355 12.34 -7.56 15.74
C MET A 355 11.91 -6.35 14.92
N VAL A 356 10.75 -5.75 15.22
CA VAL A 356 10.28 -4.54 14.53
C VAL A 356 11.29 -3.41 14.71
N SER A 357 11.72 -3.14 15.94
CA SER A 357 12.69 -2.07 16.22
C SER A 357 14.08 -2.39 15.66
N GLY A 358 14.52 -3.64 15.78
CA GLY A 358 15.84 -4.10 15.32
C GLY A 358 15.98 -4.23 13.80
N VAL A 359 14.87 -4.49 13.10
CA VAL A 359 14.84 -4.53 11.63
C VAL A 359 14.55 -3.13 11.10
N ALA A 360 13.43 -2.52 11.48
CA ALA A 360 12.99 -1.27 10.87
C ALA A 360 13.90 -0.09 11.22
N GLY A 361 14.40 0.00 12.45
CA GLY A 361 15.25 1.12 12.89
C GLY A 361 16.47 1.35 11.97
N PRO A 362 17.35 0.36 11.79
CA PRO A 362 18.52 0.47 10.91
C PRO A 362 18.19 0.74 9.44
N PHE A 363 17.01 0.31 8.95
CA PHE A 363 16.60 0.58 7.56
C PHE A 363 15.95 1.96 7.37
N LEU A 364 15.24 2.46 8.39
CA LEU A 364 14.55 3.76 8.35
C LEU A 364 15.52 4.91 8.55
N GLN A 365 16.52 4.75 9.40
CA GLN A 365 17.44 5.84 9.74
C GLN A 365 18.14 6.44 8.50
N PRO A 366 18.70 5.66 7.56
CA PRO A 366 19.31 6.20 6.34
C PRO A 366 18.32 6.92 5.42
N LEU A 367 17.06 6.47 5.37
CA LEU A 367 16.00 7.12 4.58
C LEU A 367 15.62 8.48 5.17
N ARG A 368 15.57 8.57 6.50
CA ARG A 368 15.27 9.81 7.21
C ARG A 368 16.39 10.83 7.07
N ASP A 369 17.62 10.37 7.26
CA ASP A 369 18.83 11.20 7.27
C ASP A 369 19.29 11.63 5.87
N ALA A 370 18.74 11.03 4.81
CA ALA A 370 19.04 11.43 3.44
C ALA A 370 18.78 12.94 3.25
N GLY A 371 19.82 13.65 2.81
CA GLY A 371 19.73 15.07 2.47
C GLY A 371 19.32 15.30 1.02
N THR A 372 19.41 14.26 0.19
CA THR A 372 19.13 14.32 -1.25
C THR A 372 18.33 13.10 -1.72
N ALA A 373 17.62 13.25 -2.85
CA ALA A 373 16.92 12.14 -3.50
C ALA A 373 17.87 10.98 -3.84
N LYS A 374 19.11 11.26 -4.26
CA LYS A 374 20.10 10.23 -4.57
C LYS A 374 20.48 9.40 -3.33
N GLU A 375 20.74 10.04 -2.20
CA GLU A 375 21.03 9.35 -0.94
C GLU A 375 19.83 8.52 -0.48
N PHE A 376 18.62 9.05 -0.63
CA PHE A 376 17.38 8.35 -0.34
C PHE A 376 17.20 7.10 -1.22
N HIS A 377 17.45 7.21 -2.53
CA HIS A 377 17.37 6.07 -3.46
C HIS A 377 18.38 4.97 -3.10
N VAL A 378 19.61 5.33 -2.74
CA VAL A 378 20.63 4.37 -2.27
C VAL A 378 20.17 3.65 -0.99
N ALA A 379 19.59 4.40 -0.05
CA ALA A 379 19.01 3.83 1.16
C ALA A 379 17.83 2.90 0.85
N MET A 380 16.95 3.25 -0.11
CA MET A 380 15.84 2.39 -0.51
C MET A 380 16.31 1.09 -1.15
N GLU A 381 17.34 1.12 -2.01
CA GLU A 381 17.89 -0.11 -2.61
C GLU A 381 18.42 -1.08 -1.54
N SER A 382 19.01 -0.53 -0.46
CA SER A 382 19.44 -1.33 0.68
C SER A 382 18.26 -1.96 1.42
N LEU A 383 17.16 -1.21 1.60
CA LEU A 383 15.92 -1.73 2.18
C LEU A 383 15.32 -2.83 1.31
N ILE A 384 15.24 -2.64 -0.01
CA ILE A 384 14.65 -3.62 -0.93
C ILE A 384 15.47 -4.91 -0.93
N ALA A 385 16.79 -4.81 -1.03
CA ALA A 385 17.68 -5.98 -0.95
C ALA A 385 17.56 -6.70 0.41
N GLY A 386 17.41 -5.93 1.49
CA GLY A 386 17.15 -6.46 2.83
C GLY A 386 15.80 -7.20 2.92
N ALA A 387 14.74 -6.61 2.39
CA ALA A 387 13.40 -7.19 2.37
C ALA A 387 13.34 -8.47 1.51
N GLU A 388 13.99 -8.48 0.34
CA GLU A 388 14.12 -9.69 -0.48
C GLU A 388 14.87 -10.81 0.24
N THR A 389 15.85 -10.47 1.07
CA THR A 389 16.61 -11.44 1.88
C THR A 389 15.76 -11.96 3.02
N LEU A 390 15.05 -11.09 3.73
CA LEU A 390 14.16 -11.46 4.83
C LEU A 390 12.99 -12.32 4.33
N GLY A 391 12.38 -11.96 3.20
CA GLY A 391 11.31 -12.72 2.57
C GLY A 391 11.71 -14.14 2.17
N LYS A 392 13.01 -14.39 1.92
CA LYS A 392 13.55 -15.75 1.70
C LYS A 392 13.81 -16.52 3.00
N MET A 393 13.93 -15.83 4.13
CA MET A 393 14.21 -16.42 5.45
C MET A 393 12.94 -16.69 6.26
N ILE A 394 11.84 -15.98 6.00
CA ILE A 394 10.54 -16.25 6.64
C ILE A 394 10.09 -17.64 6.16
N PRO A 395 9.97 -18.64 7.07
CA PRO A 395 9.48 -19.96 6.70
C PRO A 395 8.09 -19.83 6.06
N LYS A 396 7.87 -20.50 4.91
CA LYS A 396 6.56 -20.54 4.25
C LYS A 396 5.43 -21.02 5.17
N ASP A 397 5.79 -21.75 6.23
CA ASP A 397 4.88 -22.32 7.23
C ASP A 397 4.20 -21.28 8.13
N LEU A 398 4.63 -20.01 8.12
CA LEU A 398 3.98 -18.92 8.85
C LEU A 398 2.77 -18.31 8.13
N GLY A 399 2.44 -18.76 6.91
CA GLY A 399 1.23 -18.36 6.18
C GLY A 399 1.16 -16.89 5.76
N ILE A 400 2.24 -16.13 5.93
CA ILE A 400 2.34 -14.72 5.57
C ILE A 400 3.11 -14.64 4.23
N ASP A 401 2.38 -14.68 3.11
CA ASP A 401 2.94 -14.41 1.78
C ASP A 401 2.93 -12.89 1.52
N LEU A 402 4.05 -12.22 1.80
CA LEU A 402 4.21 -10.78 1.65
C LEU A 402 4.79 -10.35 0.29
N GLY A 403 4.50 -11.10 -0.77
CA GLY A 403 4.73 -10.63 -2.13
C GLY A 403 5.90 -11.33 -2.81
N GLY A 404 5.66 -12.58 -3.21
CA GLY A 404 6.30 -13.14 -4.38
C GLY A 404 5.46 -12.88 -5.62
N ARG A 405 5.84 -11.90 -6.45
CA ARG A 405 5.52 -11.94 -7.89
C ARG A 405 6.08 -13.25 -8.44
N GLN A 406 5.29 -14.31 -8.41
CA GLN A 406 5.55 -15.51 -9.19
C GLN A 406 5.31 -15.17 -10.65
N ASN A 407 6.43 -14.88 -11.31
CA ASN A 407 6.66 -15.15 -12.71
C ASN A 407 6.01 -16.51 -13.07
N ASN A 408 5.07 -16.48 -14.02
CA ASN A 408 4.38 -17.64 -14.55
C ASN A 408 5.38 -18.74 -14.93
N GLY A 409 5.42 -19.80 -14.13
CA GLY A 409 6.22 -21.00 -14.39
C GLY A 409 5.41 -22.22 -13.97
N TYR A 410 4.72 -22.80 -14.94
CA TYR A 410 4.08 -24.11 -14.84
C TYR A 410 4.97 -25.11 -14.08
N GLY A 411 4.46 -25.66 -12.98
CA GLY A 411 5.10 -26.73 -12.24
C GLY A 411 4.07 -27.49 -11.43
N TYR A 412 3.58 -28.59 -12.01
CA TYR A 412 2.80 -29.60 -11.30
C TYR A 412 3.62 -30.13 -10.13
N GLY A 413 3.07 -30.02 -8.92
CA GLY A 413 3.59 -30.59 -7.69
C GLY A 413 2.41 -31.09 -6.88
N GLU A 414 2.05 -32.33 -7.13
CA GLU A 414 1.11 -33.17 -6.42
C GLU A 414 1.63 -33.38 -4.99
N GLU A 415 1.02 -32.72 -4.00
CA GLU A 415 1.18 -33.08 -2.59
C GLU A 415 -0.19 -33.23 -1.93
N ASP A 416 -0.50 -34.50 -1.76
CA ASP A 416 -1.61 -35.12 -1.06
C ASP A 416 -1.53 -34.80 0.44
N TYR A 417 -2.46 -33.97 0.94
CA TYR A 417 -2.70 -33.83 2.38
C TYR A 417 -4.03 -34.50 2.70
N GLY A 418 -3.94 -35.81 2.93
CA GLY A 418 -4.98 -36.59 3.58
C GLY A 418 -5.19 -36.11 5.02
N TYR A 419 -6.35 -35.53 5.27
CA TYR A 419 -6.85 -35.30 6.62
C TYR A 419 -7.13 -36.66 7.27
N GLY A 420 -6.50 -36.88 8.43
CA GLY A 420 -6.69 -38.07 9.26
C GLY A 420 -8.15 -38.20 9.67
N GLU A 421 -8.76 -39.29 9.22
CA GLU A 421 -9.99 -39.82 9.81
C GLU A 421 -9.70 -40.29 11.23
N GLU A 422 -10.51 -39.80 12.15
CA GLU A 422 -10.61 -40.29 13.53
C GLU A 422 -11.14 -41.73 13.49
N GLU A 423 -10.26 -42.72 13.67
CA GLU A 423 -10.65 -44.11 13.88
C GLU A 423 -11.30 -44.24 15.27
N GLU A 424 -12.64 -44.35 15.25
CA GLU A 424 -13.47 -44.79 16.36
C GLU A 424 -13.06 -46.20 16.79
N MET A 425 -12.40 -46.29 17.94
CA MET A 425 -12.08 -47.54 18.60
C MET A 425 -13.35 -48.09 19.28
N TYR A 426 -14.15 -48.86 18.55
CA TYR A 426 -15.11 -49.80 19.14
C TYR A 426 -14.50 -51.20 19.14
N GLY A 427 -14.18 -51.67 20.34
CA GLY A 427 -13.88 -53.06 20.59
C GLY A 427 -15.13 -53.89 20.42
N ASP A 428 -14.98 -55.01 19.70
CA ASP A 428 -15.82 -56.17 19.92
C ASP A 428 -14.91 -57.39 20.13
N GLU A 429 -15.10 -57.92 21.32
CA GLU A 429 -14.74 -59.22 21.85
C GLU A 429 -15.45 -60.34 21.04
N TYR A 430 -15.06 -61.59 21.29
CA TYR A 430 -15.47 -62.85 20.60
C TYR A 430 -14.67 -63.13 19.32
N GLY A 431 -13.94 -64.23 19.16
CA GLY A 431 -14.00 -65.53 19.82
C GLY A 431 -13.63 -66.57 18.76
N ASP A 432 -13.00 -67.65 19.20
CA ASP A 432 -12.82 -68.92 18.50
C ASP A 432 -11.84 -68.94 17.31
N GLU A 433 -11.17 -70.04 16.93
CA GLU A 433 -10.83 -71.33 17.52
C GLU A 433 -10.14 -72.08 16.35
N TYR A 434 -9.03 -72.77 16.62
CA TYR A 434 -8.32 -73.76 15.79
C TYR A 434 -7.78 -73.42 14.39
N GLY A 435 -6.49 -73.78 14.17
CA GLY A 435 -6.09 -74.35 12.87
C GLY A 435 -4.62 -74.34 12.48
N ARG A 436 -3.82 -75.22 13.11
CA ARG A 436 -2.50 -75.78 12.67
C ARG A 436 -1.26 -74.90 12.56
#